data_AF-A0A4Z1BR60-F1
#
_entry.id   AF-A0A4Z1BR60-F1
#
_cell.length_a   1.000
_cell.length_b   1.000
_cell.length_c   1.000
_cell.angle_alpha   90.00
_cell.angle_beta   90.00
_cell.angle_gamma   90.00
#
_symmetry.space_group_name_H-M   'P 1'
#
loop_
_entity.id
_entity.type
_entity.pdbx_description
1 polymer ?
#
loop_
_entity_poly.entity_id
_entity_poly.type
_entity_poly.pdbx_seq_one_letter_code
_entity_poly.pdbx_strand_id
1 'polypeptide(L)'
;MSVHADEHYEEFEPSGISREELMELDELKELVEKFKNNSDDQQLKERINDEFSKWKMYVKDQYKPEDTTDKERLSNIADKVHSDINAGFEYNDGEKVYDFLEASYQRGKEDLVYGRTLILFSEEKIIHRAMTFFDSTEENHELVLFINSKNIEISKEIMSDDYVHGLEIERDYLDTLFK
;
A
#
# COMPACT_ATOMS: atom_id res chain seq x y z
N MET A 1 -1.70 30.50 -15.94
CA MET A 1 -2.43 29.78 -14.88
C MET A 1 -2.23 28.31 -15.19
N SER A 2 -1.48 27.60 -14.35
CA SER A 2 -1.15 26.19 -14.56
C SER A 2 -2.38 25.34 -14.27
N VAL A 3 -2.78 24.52 -15.24
CA VAL A 3 -3.96 23.64 -15.17
C VAL A 3 -3.65 22.36 -14.36
N HIS A 4 -2.41 22.21 -13.86
CA HIS A 4 -1.96 21.01 -13.16
C HIS A 4 -2.05 21.08 -11.62
N ALA A 5 -2.65 22.11 -11.03
CA ALA A 5 -2.73 22.19 -9.57
C ALA A 5 -3.88 21.34 -9.00
N ASP A 6 -5.04 21.27 -9.67
CA ASP A 6 -6.27 20.79 -9.02
C ASP A 6 -6.45 19.26 -8.97
N GLU A 7 -5.79 18.47 -9.83
CA GLU A 7 -5.97 17.00 -9.83
C GLU A 7 -5.18 16.28 -8.71
N HIS A 8 -4.13 16.91 -8.15
CA HIS A 8 -3.30 16.26 -7.12
C HIS A 8 -3.92 16.32 -5.71
N TYR A 9 -5.03 17.05 -5.51
CA TYR A 9 -5.64 17.24 -4.19
C TYR A 9 -6.72 16.20 -3.84
N GLU A 10 -7.30 15.50 -4.81
CA GLU A 10 -8.36 14.51 -4.53
C GLU A 10 -7.85 13.33 -3.68
N GLU A 11 -6.59 12.91 -3.86
CA GLU A 11 -5.98 11.84 -3.04
C GLU A 11 -5.74 12.28 -1.58
N PHE A 12 -5.80 13.59 -1.30
CA PHE A 12 -5.70 14.18 0.03
C PHE A 12 -7.05 14.47 0.68
N GLU A 13 -8.15 14.32 -0.04
CA GLU A 13 -9.48 14.45 0.55
C GLU A 13 -9.72 13.29 1.52
N PRO A 14 -10.38 13.54 2.67
CA PRO A 14 -10.75 12.47 3.59
C PRO A 14 -11.68 11.47 2.90
N SER A 15 -11.46 10.18 3.12
CA SER A 15 -12.34 9.11 2.64
C SER A 15 -13.75 9.17 3.27
N GLY A 16 -13.87 9.79 4.44
CA GLY A 16 -15.11 9.85 5.21
C GLY A 16 -15.41 8.58 6.01
N ILE A 17 -14.53 7.59 5.98
CA ILE A 17 -14.66 6.34 6.76
C ILE A 17 -14.38 6.63 8.23
N SER A 18 -15.28 6.18 9.10
CA SER A 18 -15.13 6.27 10.54
C SER A 18 -14.66 4.95 11.15
N ARG A 19 -14.08 5.00 12.36
CA ARG A 19 -13.61 3.79 13.06
C ARG A 19 -14.73 2.78 13.33
N GLU A 20 -15.96 3.26 13.48
CA GLU A 20 -17.16 2.47 13.79
C GLU A 20 -17.61 1.60 12.60
N GLU A 21 -17.17 1.94 11.39
CA GLU A 21 -17.45 1.17 10.16
C GLU A 21 -16.43 0.06 9.90
N LEU A 22 -15.36 0.00 10.70
CA LEU A 22 -14.27 -0.96 10.55
C LEU A 22 -14.53 -2.22 11.37
N MET A 23 -14.31 -3.37 10.75
CA MET A 23 -14.12 -4.62 11.46
C MET A 23 -12.87 -4.57 12.33
N GLU A 24 -12.89 -5.21 13.50
CA GLU A 24 -11.68 -5.35 14.32
C GLU A 24 -10.61 -6.18 13.59
N LEU A 25 -9.33 -5.82 13.75
CA LEU A 25 -8.23 -6.50 13.05
C LEU A 25 -8.15 -7.99 13.40
N ASP A 26 -8.47 -8.37 14.64
CA ASP A 26 -8.55 -9.77 15.04
C ASP A 26 -9.64 -10.54 14.28
N GLU A 27 -10.80 -9.91 14.04
CA GLU A 27 -11.88 -10.50 13.23
C GLU A 27 -11.47 -10.61 11.75
N LEU A 28 -10.79 -9.59 11.21
CA LEU A 28 -10.25 -9.63 9.85
C LEU A 28 -9.22 -10.76 9.69
N LYS A 29 -8.35 -10.94 10.68
CA LYS A 29 -7.40 -12.06 10.72
C LYS A 29 -8.10 -13.40 10.71
N GLU A 30 -9.19 -13.58 11.47
CA GLU A 30 -9.99 -14.80 11.42
C GLU A 30 -10.62 -15.05 10.04
N LEU A 31 -11.04 -14.00 9.33
CA LEU A 31 -11.54 -14.13 7.95
C LEU A 31 -10.43 -14.59 7.00
N VAL A 32 -9.23 -14.03 7.12
CA VAL A 32 -8.06 -14.46 6.32
C VAL A 32 -7.71 -15.92 6.62
N GLU A 33 -7.74 -16.35 7.88
CA GLU A 33 -7.54 -17.77 8.25
C GLU A 33 -8.62 -18.69 7.69
N LYS A 34 -9.88 -18.24 7.63
CA LYS A 34 -10.96 -18.99 6.96
C LYS A 34 -10.71 -19.08 5.45
N PHE A 35 -10.28 -17.98 4.83
CA PHE A 35 -9.98 -17.93 3.39
C PHE A 35 -8.81 -18.84 3.01
N LYS A 36 -7.77 -18.95 3.86
CA LYS A 36 -6.67 -19.93 3.71
C LYS A 36 -7.15 -21.37 3.52
N ASN A 37 -8.31 -21.72 4.10
CA ASN A 37 -8.89 -23.05 4.00
C ASN A 37 -9.98 -23.19 2.92
N ASN A 38 -10.37 -22.08 2.28
CA ASN A 38 -11.45 -22.02 1.29
C ASN A 38 -11.20 -20.88 0.28
N SER A 39 -10.07 -20.92 -0.42
CA SER A 39 -9.58 -19.81 -1.28
C SER A 39 -10.43 -19.54 -2.52
N ASP A 40 -11.32 -20.48 -2.88
CA ASP A 40 -12.26 -20.32 -4.00
C ASP A 40 -13.50 -19.47 -3.64
N ASP A 41 -13.70 -19.13 -2.36
CA ASP A 41 -14.85 -18.35 -1.88
C ASP A 41 -14.71 -16.87 -2.27
N GLN A 42 -15.34 -16.50 -3.40
CA GLN A 42 -15.33 -15.14 -3.92
C GLN A 42 -16.00 -14.13 -2.97
N GLN A 43 -17.05 -14.52 -2.25
CA GLN A 43 -17.73 -13.61 -1.32
C GLN A 43 -16.82 -13.29 -0.13
N LEU A 44 -16.09 -14.29 0.35
CA LEU A 44 -15.10 -14.09 1.41
C LEU A 44 -13.93 -13.24 0.92
N LYS A 45 -13.45 -13.46 -0.31
CA LYS A 45 -12.40 -12.67 -0.95
C LYS A 45 -12.79 -11.19 -1.07
N GLU A 46 -13.98 -10.90 -1.62
CA GLU A 46 -14.50 -9.54 -1.77
C GLU A 46 -14.62 -8.85 -0.40
N ARG A 47 -15.17 -9.55 0.60
CA ARG A 47 -15.29 -9.01 1.95
C ARG A 47 -13.94 -8.67 2.58
N ILE A 48 -12.93 -9.53 2.42
CA ILE A 48 -11.58 -9.28 2.95
C ILE A 48 -10.95 -8.06 2.25
N ASN A 49 -11.07 -7.97 0.92
CA ASN A 49 -10.56 -6.82 0.16
C ASN A 49 -11.21 -5.51 0.61
N ASP A 50 -12.54 -5.50 0.78
CA ASP A 50 -13.28 -4.32 1.23
C ASP A 50 -12.81 -3.86 2.61
N GLU A 51 -12.64 -4.78 3.55
CA GLU A 51 -12.17 -4.43 4.91
C GLU A 51 -10.72 -3.93 4.91
N PHE A 52 -9.81 -4.51 4.11
CA PHE A 52 -8.45 -3.96 3.96
C PHE A 52 -8.48 -2.56 3.35
N SER A 53 -9.28 -2.33 2.32
CA SER A 53 -9.42 -1.01 1.69
C SER A 53 -9.92 0.03 2.70
N LYS A 54 -10.98 -0.29 3.46
CA LYS A 54 -11.49 0.60 4.51
C LYS A 54 -10.44 0.90 5.58
N TRP A 55 -9.74 -0.11 6.09
CA TRP A 55 -8.68 0.07 7.08
C TRP A 55 -7.56 0.98 6.57
N LYS A 56 -7.09 0.74 5.34
CA LYS A 56 -6.07 1.58 4.70
C LYS A 56 -6.55 3.01 4.54
N MET A 57 -7.75 3.23 4.02
CA MET A 57 -8.33 4.56 3.86
C MET A 57 -8.48 5.29 5.20
N TYR A 58 -9.06 4.64 6.21
CA TYR A 58 -9.24 5.21 7.54
C TYR A 58 -7.92 5.63 8.17
N VAL A 59 -6.94 4.73 8.22
CA VAL A 59 -5.64 5.06 8.81
C VAL A 59 -4.94 6.14 7.99
N LYS A 60 -4.93 6.04 6.66
CA LYS A 60 -4.32 7.05 5.79
C LYS A 60 -4.90 8.43 6.08
N ASP A 61 -6.21 8.55 6.32
CA ASP A 61 -6.84 9.81 6.69
C ASP A 61 -6.33 10.38 8.03
N GLN A 62 -6.13 9.54 9.05
CA GLN A 62 -5.55 9.97 10.33
C GLN A 62 -4.10 10.47 10.18
N TYR A 63 -3.41 10.00 9.14
CA TYR A 63 -2.02 10.31 8.84
C TYR A 63 -1.87 11.25 7.64
N LYS A 64 -2.93 11.87 7.12
CA LYS A 64 -2.80 12.99 6.17
C LYS A 64 -2.44 14.27 6.95
N PRO A 65 -1.59 15.15 6.41
CA PRO A 65 -1.30 16.43 7.05
C PRO A 65 -2.56 17.31 7.06
N GLU A 66 -2.78 18.05 8.15
CA GLU A 66 -3.93 18.95 8.27
C GLU A 66 -3.66 20.32 7.61
N ASP A 67 -2.43 20.83 7.71
CA ASP A 67 -2.06 22.14 7.18
C ASP A 67 -1.74 22.11 5.68
N THR A 68 -2.01 23.22 5.01
CA THR A 68 -1.85 23.36 3.56
C THR A 68 -0.40 23.22 3.10
N THR A 69 0.58 23.65 3.91
CA THR A 69 1.99 23.64 3.52
C THR A 69 2.55 22.22 3.48
N ASP A 70 2.24 21.40 4.48
CA ASP A 70 2.66 20.00 4.49
C ASP A 70 1.89 19.17 3.45
N LYS A 71 0.61 19.51 3.17
CA LYS A 71 -0.14 18.93 2.03
C LYS A 71 0.56 19.21 0.71
N GLU A 72 0.89 20.47 0.43
CA GLU A 72 1.63 20.86 -0.78
C GLU A 72 3.00 20.15 -0.85
N ARG A 73 3.70 20.04 0.27
CA ARG A 73 4.99 19.35 0.33
C ARG A 73 4.87 17.86 0.01
N LEU A 74 3.91 17.15 0.60
CA LEU A 74 3.68 15.73 0.31
C LEU A 74 3.23 15.52 -1.12
N SER A 75 2.35 16.39 -1.65
CA SER A 75 1.87 16.34 -3.03
C SER A 75 3.02 16.49 -4.04
N ASN A 76 3.89 17.49 -3.85
CA ASN A 76 5.07 17.68 -4.70
C ASN A 76 6.04 16.48 -4.65
N ILE A 77 6.13 15.80 -3.50
CA ILE A 77 6.95 14.60 -3.35
C ILE A 77 6.24 13.37 -3.95
N ALA A 78 4.90 13.33 -3.95
CA ALA A 78 4.11 12.22 -4.48
C ALA A 78 4.39 11.98 -5.96
N ASP A 79 4.49 13.03 -6.76
CA ASP A 79 4.86 12.89 -8.18
C ASP A 79 6.24 12.25 -8.36
N LYS A 80 7.19 12.64 -7.50
CA LYS A 80 8.53 12.06 -7.51
C LYS A 80 8.51 10.60 -7.07
N VAL A 81 7.80 10.26 -6.00
CA VAL A 81 7.63 8.88 -5.53
C VAL A 81 6.99 8.03 -6.61
N HIS A 82 5.89 8.50 -7.21
CA HIS A 82 5.21 7.82 -8.31
C HIS A 82 6.13 7.61 -9.50
N SER A 83 6.92 8.61 -9.90
CA SER A 83 7.88 8.49 -10.98
C SER A 83 8.98 7.46 -10.65
N ASP A 84 9.59 7.55 -9.46
CA ASP A 84 10.68 6.68 -9.02
C ASP A 84 10.20 5.20 -8.98
N ILE A 85 9.00 4.96 -8.47
CA ILE A 85 8.36 3.63 -8.42
C ILE A 85 7.97 3.14 -9.82
N ASN A 86 7.32 3.97 -10.64
CA ASN A 86 6.87 3.57 -11.98
C ASN A 86 8.04 3.18 -12.87
N ALA A 87 9.17 3.89 -12.76
CA ALA A 87 10.40 3.56 -13.49
C ALA A 87 10.89 2.14 -13.15
N GLY A 88 10.75 1.68 -11.91
CA GLY A 88 11.08 0.30 -11.52
C GLY A 88 10.29 -0.74 -12.32
N PHE A 89 9.02 -0.46 -12.61
CA PHE A 89 8.15 -1.34 -13.40
C PHE A 89 8.21 -1.09 -14.92
N GLU A 90 9.12 -0.26 -15.41
CA GLU A 90 9.40 -0.14 -16.86
C GLU A 90 10.41 -1.20 -17.32
N TYR A 91 11.08 -1.88 -16.38
CA TYR A 91 12.01 -2.96 -16.67
C TYR A 91 11.30 -4.31 -16.74
N ASN A 92 11.53 -5.06 -17.82
CA ASN A 92 11.11 -6.47 -17.93
C ASN A 92 12.10 -7.44 -17.24
N ASP A 93 13.03 -6.93 -16.45
CA ASP A 93 14.10 -7.69 -15.80
C ASP A 93 13.86 -7.67 -14.29
N GLY A 94 13.49 -8.83 -13.73
CA GLY A 94 13.07 -8.95 -12.34
C GLY A 94 14.09 -8.40 -11.35
N GLU A 95 15.36 -8.72 -11.53
CA GLU A 95 16.44 -8.26 -10.63
C GLU A 95 16.50 -6.73 -10.58
N LYS A 96 16.35 -6.07 -11.73
CA LYS A 96 16.31 -4.60 -11.79
C LYS A 96 15.08 -4.02 -11.10
N VAL A 97 13.91 -4.65 -11.23
CA VAL A 97 12.69 -4.20 -10.55
C VAL A 97 12.91 -4.21 -9.04
N TYR A 98 13.46 -5.32 -8.50
CA TYR A 98 13.78 -5.43 -7.06
C TYR A 98 14.79 -4.37 -6.61
N ASP A 99 15.89 -4.17 -7.34
CA ASP A 99 16.92 -3.19 -7.01
C ASP A 99 16.36 -1.75 -6.96
N PHE A 100 15.52 -1.38 -7.94
CA PHE A 100 14.91 -0.06 -7.99
C PHE A 100 13.91 0.18 -6.85
N LEU A 101 13.08 -0.83 -6.56
CA LEU A 101 12.13 -0.75 -5.45
C LEU A 101 12.88 -0.70 -4.11
N GLU A 102 13.88 -1.54 -3.91
CA GLU A 102 14.72 -1.53 -2.70
C GLU A 102 15.34 -0.16 -2.47
N ALA A 103 15.95 0.44 -3.50
CA ALA A 103 16.51 1.78 -3.40
C ALA A 103 15.47 2.85 -3.00
N SER A 104 14.26 2.75 -3.54
CA SER A 104 13.14 3.64 -3.21
C SER A 104 12.71 3.49 -1.74
N TYR A 105 12.60 2.25 -1.26
CA TYR A 105 12.26 1.98 0.14
C TYR A 105 13.38 2.39 1.11
N GLN A 106 14.64 2.15 0.78
CA GLN A 106 15.77 2.60 1.62
C GLN A 106 15.79 4.12 1.74
N ARG A 107 15.55 4.84 0.64
CA ARG A 107 15.37 6.30 0.69
C ARG A 107 14.19 6.71 1.58
N GLY A 108 13.08 5.98 1.55
CA GLY A 108 11.94 6.24 2.43
C GLY A 108 12.23 6.06 3.92
N LYS A 109 13.23 5.25 4.28
CA LYS A 109 13.73 5.12 5.66
C LYS A 109 14.61 6.28 6.09
N GLU A 110 15.38 6.85 5.16
CA GLU A 110 16.25 8.00 5.42
C GLU A 110 15.48 9.33 5.38
N ASP A 111 14.54 9.48 4.45
CA ASP A 111 13.65 10.62 4.28
C ASP A 111 12.21 10.19 4.62
N LEU A 112 11.82 10.39 5.88
CA LEU A 112 10.51 9.97 6.37
C LEU A 112 9.33 10.67 5.67
N VAL A 113 9.55 11.83 5.05
CA VAL A 113 8.52 12.50 4.24
C VAL A 113 8.29 11.70 2.96
N TYR A 114 9.37 11.27 2.30
CA TYR A 114 9.29 10.36 1.16
C TYR A 114 8.66 9.02 1.55
N GLY A 115 9.08 8.43 2.68
CA GLY A 115 8.51 7.19 3.19
C GLY A 115 7.00 7.30 3.45
N ARG A 116 6.56 8.38 4.10
CA ARG A 116 5.14 8.65 4.37
C ARG A 116 4.35 8.81 3.08
N THR A 117 4.89 9.53 2.10
CA THR A 117 4.26 9.65 0.78
C THR A 117 4.11 8.28 0.10
N LEU A 118 5.13 7.42 0.16
CA LEU A 118 5.09 6.08 -0.41
C LEU A 118 3.94 5.26 0.20
N ILE A 119 3.84 5.23 1.53
CA ILE A 119 2.79 4.47 2.23
C ILE A 119 1.39 5.04 1.98
N LEU A 120 1.22 6.36 2.07
CA LEU A 120 -0.09 6.97 1.95
C LEU A 120 -0.66 6.88 0.53
N PHE A 121 0.16 7.09 -0.51
CA PHE A 121 -0.35 7.35 -1.86
C PHE A 121 -0.02 6.26 -2.88
N SER A 122 1.06 5.51 -2.68
CA SER A 122 1.57 4.61 -3.72
C SER A 122 1.41 3.14 -3.38
N GLU A 123 1.50 2.77 -2.11
CA GLU A 123 1.50 1.38 -1.61
C GLU A 123 0.47 0.45 -2.28
N GLU A 124 -0.81 0.82 -2.22
CA GLU A 124 -1.90 -0.01 -2.74
C GLU A 124 -1.82 -0.20 -4.27
N LYS A 125 -1.51 0.88 -5.00
CA LYS A 125 -1.35 0.83 -6.46
C LYS A 125 -0.16 -0.05 -6.85
N ILE A 126 0.92 0.02 -6.07
CA ILE A 126 2.14 -0.77 -6.29
C ILE A 126 1.84 -2.27 -6.10
N ILE A 127 1.14 -2.63 -5.02
CA ILE A 127 0.74 -4.02 -4.76
C ILE A 127 -0.16 -4.54 -5.89
N HIS A 128 -1.20 -3.78 -6.28
CA HIS A 128 -2.07 -4.17 -7.38
C HIS A 128 -1.32 -4.37 -8.70
N ARG A 129 -0.36 -3.50 -9.02
CA ARG A 129 0.46 -3.63 -10.22
C ARG A 129 1.35 -4.88 -10.15
N ALA A 130 1.97 -5.14 -9.00
CA ALA A 130 2.85 -6.28 -8.79
C ALA A 130 2.13 -7.63 -8.92
N MET A 131 0.82 -7.69 -8.63
CA MET A 131 0.06 -8.94 -8.72
C MET A 131 0.04 -9.59 -10.11
N THR A 132 0.22 -8.80 -11.17
CA THR A 132 0.12 -9.26 -12.56
C THR A 132 1.25 -8.71 -13.44
N PHE A 133 2.40 -8.38 -12.85
CA PHE A 133 3.45 -7.65 -13.56
C PHE A 133 4.26 -8.53 -14.52
N PHE A 134 4.75 -9.65 -14.03
CA PHE A 134 5.44 -10.69 -14.80
C PHE A 134 4.43 -11.69 -15.37
N ASP A 135 4.87 -12.45 -16.38
CA ASP A 135 4.10 -13.58 -16.91
C ASP A 135 4.06 -14.77 -15.91
N SER A 136 4.99 -14.82 -14.96
CA SER A 136 5.08 -15.86 -13.94
C SER A 136 4.28 -15.50 -12.69
N THR A 137 3.34 -16.36 -12.31
CA THR A 137 2.63 -16.27 -11.02
C THR A 137 3.59 -16.32 -9.83
N GLU A 138 4.67 -17.10 -9.92
CA GLU A 138 5.68 -17.23 -8.86
C GLU A 138 6.46 -15.93 -8.69
N GLU A 139 6.92 -15.31 -9.78
CA GLU A 139 7.65 -14.03 -9.71
C GLU A 139 6.76 -12.89 -9.22
N ASN A 140 5.48 -12.87 -9.61
CA ASN A 140 4.51 -11.90 -9.09
C ASN A 140 4.25 -12.09 -7.59
N HIS A 141 4.16 -13.35 -7.15
CA HIS A 141 3.99 -13.67 -5.74
C HIS A 141 5.17 -13.14 -4.91
N GLU A 142 6.40 -13.44 -5.33
CA GLU A 142 7.61 -12.94 -4.67
C GLU A 142 7.65 -11.41 -4.65
N LEU A 143 7.29 -10.75 -5.74
CA LEU A 143 7.30 -9.29 -5.85
C LEU A 143 6.28 -8.66 -4.90
N VAL A 144 5.06 -9.19 -4.85
CA VAL A 144 4.00 -8.72 -3.94
C VAL A 144 4.43 -8.86 -2.48
N LEU A 145 4.98 -10.01 -2.09
CA LEU A 145 5.44 -10.23 -0.72
C LEU A 145 6.64 -9.35 -0.36
N PHE A 146 7.56 -9.13 -1.30
CA PHE A 146 8.67 -8.21 -1.13
C PHE A 146 8.16 -6.78 -0.85
N ILE A 147 7.27 -6.26 -1.69
CA ILE A 147 6.70 -4.91 -1.56
C ILE A 147 5.96 -4.78 -0.21
N ASN A 148 5.09 -5.72 0.13
CA ASN A 148 4.37 -5.70 1.40
C ASN A 148 5.33 -5.74 2.61
N SER A 149 6.38 -6.58 2.57
CA SER A 149 7.40 -6.60 3.63
C SER A 149 8.09 -5.25 3.79
N LYS A 150 8.40 -4.56 2.69
CA LYS A 150 9.01 -3.22 2.72
C LYS A 150 8.05 -2.16 3.25
N ASN A 151 6.77 -2.26 2.92
CA ASN A 151 5.73 -1.40 3.50
C ASN A 151 5.63 -1.58 5.02
N ILE A 152 5.68 -2.83 5.51
CA ILE A 152 5.70 -3.12 6.95
C ILE A 152 6.93 -2.50 7.62
N GLU A 153 8.12 -2.67 7.03
CA GLU A 153 9.37 -2.12 7.55
C GLU A 153 9.33 -0.59 7.70
N ILE A 154 8.87 0.14 6.67
CA ILE A 154 8.75 1.59 6.75
C ILE A 154 7.63 2.00 7.70
N SER A 155 6.48 1.31 7.66
CA SER A 155 5.32 1.66 8.48
C SER A 155 5.59 1.58 9.97
N LYS A 156 6.49 0.68 10.41
CA LYS A 156 6.94 0.60 11.82
C LYS A 156 7.59 1.88 12.33
N GLU A 157 8.13 2.71 11.44
CA GLU A 157 8.77 3.98 11.81
C GLU A 157 7.82 5.18 11.72
N ILE A 158 6.76 5.11 10.90
CA ILE A 158 5.97 6.30 10.52
C ILE A 158 4.44 6.16 10.64
N MET A 159 3.91 4.96 10.87
CA MET A 159 2.47 4.68 10.97
C MET A 159 2.10 4.10 12.34
N SER A 160 0.81 3.85 12.58
CA SER A 160 0.33 3.23 13.82
C SER A 160 0.63 1.74 13.89
N ASP A 161 0.71 1.19 15.10
CA ASP A 161 0.80 -0.25 15.32
C ASP A 161 -0.39 -1.00 14.68
N ASP A 162 -1.59 -0.42 14.70
CA ASP A 162 -2.77 -0.98 14.03
C ASP A 162 -2.57 -1.11 12.51
N TYR A 163 -1.94 -0.13 11.87
CA TYR A 163 -1.67 -0.19 10.43
C TYR A 163 -0.63 -1.27 10.11
N VAL A 164 0.44 -1.33 10.90
CA VAL A 164 1.47 -2.35 10.77
C VAL A 164 0.85 -3.74 10.95
N HIS A 165 -0.01 -3.91 11.95
CA HIS A 165 -0.72 -5.16 12.18
C HIS A 165 -1.64 -5.53 11.01
N GLY A 166 -2.37 -4.55 10.48
CA GLY A 166 -3.19 -4.71 9.26
C GLY A 166 -2.37 -5.18 8.06
N LEU A 167 -1.19 -4.59 7.82
CA LEU A 167 -0.28 -5.01 6.74
C LEU A 167 0.28 -6.42 6.95
N GLU A 168 0.54 -6.83 8.20
CA GLU A 168 0.97 -8.19 8.52
C GLU A 168 -0.13 -9.23 8.25
N ILE A 169 -1.40 -8.89 8.53
CA ILE A 169 -2.56 -9.71 8.16
C ILE A 169 -2.74 -9.72 6.63
N GLU A 170 -2.54 -8.58 5.96
CA GLU A 170 -2.60 -8.49 4.50
C GLU A 170 -1.55 -9.37 3.84
N ARG A 171 -0.32 -9.42 4.35
CA ARG A 171 0.74 -10.30 3.85
C ARG A 171 0.27 -11.76 3.78
N ASP A 172 -0.35 -12.23 4.86
CA ASP A 172 -0.86 -13.58 4.98
C ASP A 172 -2.00 -13.86 3.99
N TYR A 173 -2.83 -12.85 3.73
CA TYR A 173 -3.88 -12.92 2.71
C TYR A 173 -3.30 -12.93 1.29
N LEU A 174 -2.33 -12.06 0.99
CA LEU A 174 -1.62 -12.01 -0.28
C LEU A 174 -0.93 -13.35 -0.57
N ASP A 175 -0.21 -13.92 0.39
CA ASP A 175 0.40 -15.27 0.28
C ASP A 175 -0.63 -16.36 -0.04
N THR A 176 -1.88 -16.17 0.38
CA THR A 176 -2.97 -17.11 0.09
C THR A 176 -3.54 -16.94 -1.31
N LEU A 177 -3.58 -15.72 -1.85
CA LEU A 177 -4.11 -15.45 -3.19
C LEU A 177 -3.29 -16.09 -4.32
N PHE A 178 -2.02 -16.41 -4.06
CA PHE A 178 -1.11 -17.03 -5.03
C PHE A 178 -0.96 -18.55 -4.88
N LYS A 179 -1.66 -19.17 -3.91
CA LYS A 179 -1.69 -20.63 -3.72
C LYS A 179 -2.75 -21.30 -4.58
#